data_AF-A0A952HNF4-F1
#
_entry.id   AF-A0A952HNF4-F1
#
_cell.length_a   1.000
_cell.length_b   1.000
_cell.length_c   1.000
_cell.angle_alpha   90.00
_cell.angle_beta   90.00
_cell.angle_gamma   90.00
#
_symmetry.space_group_name_H-M   'P 1'
#
loop_
_entity.id
_entity.type
_entity.pdbx_description
1 polymer ?
#
loop_
_entity_poly.entity_id
_entity_poly.type
_entity_poly.pdbx_seq_one_letter_code
_entity_poly.pdbx_strand_id
1 'polypeptide(L)'
;MKNKKQLLKVKDNYLNAEKEKLKNIDETLETFYNKKSAIENEIKLALELNINDIFLISKKYEFINHQKEKLKKIEEEIKSLEKEKEQIKEKIALLNAEKKAIDKYFTLKVNRKQMLDNFKEMVESNEIFNRNSIFNKQ
;
A
#
# COMPACT_ATOMS: atom_id res chain seq x y z
N MET A 1 -24.64 -2.63 -13.93
CA MET A 1 -23.82 -2.23 -12.76
C MET A 1 -23.18 -3.39 -11.99
N LYS A 2 -23.60 -4.66 -12.18
CA LYS A 2 -23.03 -5.84 -11.49
C LYS A 2 -21.50 -5.95 -11.62
N ASN A 3 -20.97 -5.71 -12.83
CA ASN A 3 -19.53 -5.78 -13.11
C ASN A 3 -18.71 -4.72 -12.35
N LYS A 4 -19.25 -3.49 -12.16
CA LYS A 4 -18.59 -2.44 -11.36
C LYS A 4 -18.41 -2.90 -9.91
N LYS A 5 -19.49 -3.38 -9.29
CA LYS A 5 -19.49 -3.83 -7.90
C LYS A 5 -18.50 -4.99 -7.70
N GLN A 6 -18.45 -5.93 -8.64
CA GLN A 6 -17.52 -7.05 -8.58
C GLN A 6 -16.05 -6.60 -8.68
N LEU A 7 -15.73 -5.69 -9.62
CA LEU A 7 -14.38 -5.15 -9.76
C LEU A 7 -13.93 -4.37 -8.51
N LEU A 8 -14.81 -3.54 -7.95
CA LEU A 8 -14.51 -2.80 -6.71
C LEU A 8 -14.30 -3.76 -5.54
N LYS A 9 -15.14 -4.79 -5.38
CA LYS A 9 -14.98 -5.81 -4.33
C LYS A 9 -13.63 -6.53 -4.42
N VAL A 10 -13.21 -6.87 -5.64
CA VAL A 10 -11.89 -7.49 -5.86
C VAL A 10 -10.77 -6.54 -5.43
N LYS A 11 -10.85 -5.25 -5.80
CA LYS A 11 -9.85 -4.24 -5.38
C LYS A 11 -9.87 -4.01 -3.87
N ASP A 12 -11.03 -4.04 -3.22
CA ASP A 12 -11.15 -3.93 -1.76
C ASP A 12 -10.48 -5.11 -1.05
N ASN A 13 -10.65 -6.33 -1.55
CA ASN A 13 -9.98 -7.50 -0.99
C ASN A 13 -8.45 -7.38 -1.08
N TYR A 14 -7.93 -6.96 -2.23
CA TYR A 14 -6.48 -6.72 -2.38
C TYR A 14 -5.99 -5.59 -1.48
N LEU A 15 -6.74 -4.49 -1.39
CA LEU A 15 -6.39 -3.36 -0.53
C LEU A 15 -6.33 -3.76 0.95
N ASN A 16 -7.29 -4.56 1.41
CA ASN A 16 -7.30 -5.05 2.79
C ASN A 16 -6.12 -5.99 3.03
N ALA A 17 -5.80 -6.89 2.10
CA ALA A 17 -4.63 -7.76 2.22
C ALA A 17 -3.32 -6.97 2.33
N GLU A 18 -3.12 -5.93 1.50
CA GLU A 18 -1.91 -5.10 1.59
C GLU A 18 -1.87 -4.26 2.88
N LYS A 19 -3.01 -3.80 3.39
CA LYS A 19 -3.08 -3.10 4.69
C LYS A 19 -2.71 -4.01 5.86
N GLU A 20 -3.18 -5.26 5.86
CA GLU A 20 -2.79 -6.24 6.89
C GLU A 20 -1.30 -6.55 6.82
N LYS A 21 -0.72 -6.70 5.62
CA LYS A 21 0.73 -6.84 5.48
C LYS A 21 1.49 -5.63 6.02
N LEU A 22 1.04 -4.42 5.72
CA LEU A 22 1.64 -3.18 6.24
C LEU A 22 1.65 -3.18 7.77
N LYS A 23 0.51 -3.54 8.39
CA LYS A 23 0.38 -3.65 9.84
C LYS A 23 1.36 -4.65 10.42
N ASN A 24 1.48 -5.84 9.84
CA ASN A 24 2.42 -6.86 10.31
C ASN A 24 3.88 -6.41 10.19
N ILE A 25 4.23 -5.68 9.12
CA ILE A 25 5.57 -5.10 8.99
C ILE A 25 5.82 -4.05 10.06
N ASP A 26 4.84 -3.20 10.38
CA ASP A 26 4.97 -2.18 11.42
C ASP A 26 5.22 -2.82 12.80
N GLU A 27 4.47 -3.86 13.17
CA GLU A 27 4.67 -4.63 14.42
C GLU A 27 6.05 -5.32 14.44
N THR A 28 6.48 -5.84 13.30
CA THR A 28 7.79 -6.49 13.17
C THR A 28 8.92 -5.46 13.33
N LEU A 29 8.82 -4.31 12.68
CA LEU A 29 9.76 -3.20 12.79
C LEU A 29 9.86 -2.70 14.24
N GLU A 30 8.74 -2.53 14.93
CA GLU A 30 8.72 -2.15 16.34
C GLU A 30 9.53 -3.14 17.19
N THR A 31 9.33 -4.44 16.96
CA THR A 31 10.10 -5.49 17.64
C THR A 31 11.61 -5.36 17.37
N PHE A 32 12.00 -5.06 16.13
CA PHE A 32 13.41 -4.88 15.77
C PHE A 32 14.02 -3.60 16.35
N TYR A 33 13.30 -2.48 16.36
CA TYR A 33 13.77 -1.25 17.01
C TYR A 33 13.95 -1.45 18.52
N ASN A 34 13.06 -2.19 19.18
CA ASN A 34 13.20 -2.54 20.59
C ASN A 34 14.45 -3.39 20.85
N LYS A 35 14.69 -4.41 20.01
CA LYS A 35 15.91 -5.23 20.09
C LYS A 35 17.18 -4.40 19.84
N LYS A 36 17.15 -3.52 18.84
CA LYS A 36 18.23 -2.57 18.53
C LYS A 36 18.56 -1.73 19.77
N SER A 37 17.55 -1.09 20.35
CA SER A 37 17.72 -0.25 21.54
C SER A 37 18.27 -1.01 22.74
N ALA A 38 17.83 -2.26 22.95
CA ALA A 38 18.37 -3.11 24.02
C ALA A 38 19.87 -3.38 23.83
N ILE A 39 20.31 -3.73 22.61
CA ILE A 39 21.72 -3.97 22.30
C ILE A 39 22.55 -2.69 22.45
N GLU A 40 22.05 -1.55 21.98
CA GLU A 40 22.71 -0.24 22.16
C GLU A 40 22.90 0.08 23.64
N ASN A 41 21.88 -0.18 24.47
CA ASN A 41 21.97 -0.01 25.92
C ASN A 41 22.98 -0.98 26.56
N GLU A 42 23.01 -2.25 26.16
CA GLU A 42 24.00 -3.22 26.62
C GLU A 42 25.44 -2.77 26.30
N ILE A 43 25.67 -2.25 25.10
CA ILE A 43 26.97 -1.69 24.70
C ILE A 43 27.32 -0.48 25.57
N LYS A 44 26.37 0.44 25.77
CA LYS A 44 26.56 1.64 26.59
C LYS A 44 26.93 1.27 28.02
N LEU A 45 26.16 0.39 28.65
CA LEU A 45 26.43 -0.09 30.01
C LEU A 45 27.79 -0.77 30.10
N ALA A 46 28.14 -1.62 29.14
CA ALA A 46 29.45 -2.26 29.10
C ALA A 46 30.59 -1.24 29.01
N LEU A 47 30.43 -0.15 28.24
CA LEU A 47 31.40 0.93 28.15
C LEU A 47 31.57 1.69 29.47
N GLU A 48 30.50 1.87 30.23
CA GLU A 48 30.49 2.56 31.54
C GLU A 48 31.11 1.71 32.67
N LEU A 49 31.20 0.38 32.51
CA LEU A 49 31.84 -0.48 33.50
C LEU A 49 33.33 -0.12 33.69
N ASN A 50 33.67 0.34 34.89
CA ASN A 50 35.07 0.56 35.28
C ASN A 50 35.70 -0.75 35.75
N ILE A 51 36.74 -1.20 35.05
CA ILE A 51 37.41 -2.48 35.29
C ILE A 51 38.92 -2.23 35.31
N ASN A 52 39.56 -2.64 36.40
CA ASN A 52 41.01 -2.46 36.60
C ASN A 52 41.83 -3.73 36.28
N ASP A 53 41.16 -4.86 36.03
CA ASP A 53 41.78 -6.12 35.65
C ASP A 53 41.95 -6.21 34.12
N ILE A 54 43.19 -6.42 33.65
CA ILE A 54 43.54 -6.45 32.22
C ILE A 54 42.80 -7.58 31.46
N PHE A 55 42.64 -8.74 32.08
CA PHE A 55 41.92 -9.86 31.46
C PHE A 55 40.44 -9.52 31.28
N LEU A 56 39.81 -8.93 32.31
CA LEU A 56 38.42 -8.49 32.24
C LEU A 56 38.20 -7.31 31.27
N ILE A 57 39.18 -6.42 31.11
CA ILE A 57 39.15 -5.38 30.07
C ILE A 57 39.06 -6.01 28.68
N SER A 58 39.89 -7.01 28.40
CA SER A 58 39.84 -7.74 27.12
C SER A 58 38.47 -8.37 26.88
N LYS A 59 37.88 -9.02 27.90
CA LYS A 59 36.54 -9.62 27.80
C LYS A 59 35.43 -8.59 27.59
N LYS A 60 35.53 -7.41 28.21
CA LYS A 60 34.61 -6.29 27.95
C LYS A 60 34.62 -5.88 26.47
N TYR A 61 35.79 -5.76 25.85
CA TYR A 61 35.87 -5.37 24.43
C TYR A 61 35.42 -6.50 23.49
N GLU A 62 35.69 -7.76 23.81
CA GLU A 62 35.14 -8.90 23.07
C GLU A 62 33.59 -8.86 23.08
N PHE A 63 32.99 -8.65 24.26
CA PHE A 63 31.54 -8.51 24.40
C PHE A 63 31.00 -7.33 23.57
N ILE A 64 31.61 -6.15 23.68
CA ILE A 64 31.17 -4.95 22.94
C ILE A 64 31.21 -5.21 21.43
N ASN A 65 32.28 -5.83 20.92
CA ASN A 65 32.41 -6.14 19.50
C ASN A 65 31.35 -7.14 19.03
N HIS A 66 31.07 -8.19 19.82
CA HIS A 66 29.99 -9.13 19.54
C HIS A 66 28.62 -8.44 19.46
N GLN A 67 28.35 -7.53 20.38
CA GLN A 67 27.09 -6.78 20.37
C GLN A 67 26.99 -5.82 19.18
N LYS A 68 28.10 -5.18 18.77
CA LYS A 68 28.14 -4.35 17.55
C LYS A 68 27.85 -5.16 16.28
N GLU A 69 28.37 -6.38 16.18
CA GLU A 69 28.07 -7.26 15.04
C GLU A 69 26.60 -7.68 15.00
N LYS A 70 25.99 -7.96 16.16
CA LYS A 70 24.54 -8.21 16.22
C LYS A 70 23.73 -6.97 15.87
N LEU A 71 24.13 -5.79 16.37
CA LEU A 71 23.48 -4.52 16.08
C LEU A 71 23.44 -4.27 14.57
N LYS A 72 24.57 -4.46 13.89
CA LYS A 72 24.67 -4.31 12.43
C LYS A 72 23.68 -5.21 11.69
N LYS A 73 23.55 -6.48 12.08
CA LYS A 73 22.57 -7.41 11.47
C LYS A 73 21.13 -6.92 11.67
N ILE A 74 20.79 -6.44 12.86
CA ILE A 74 19.46 -5.87 13.13
C ILE A 74 19.21 -4.63 12.28
N GLU A 75 20.20 -3.75 12.11
CA GLU A 75 20.07 -2.57 11.26
C GLU A 75 19.85 -2.92 9.78
N GLU A 76 20.53 -3.96 9.29
CA GLU A 76 20.32 -4.50 7.94
C GLU A 76 18.90 -5.06 7.77
N GLU A 77 18.38 -5.79 8.77
CA GLU A 77 17.01 -6.33 8.76
C GLU A 77 15.96 -5.21 8.80
N ILE A 78 16.13 -4.20 9.66
CA ILE A 78 15.28 -2.99 9.72
C ILE A 78 15.23 -2.31 8.35
N LYS A 79 16.41 -2.07 7.74
CA LYS A 79 16.48 -1.43 6.43
C LYS A 79 15.75 -2.23 5.34
N SER A 80 15.83 -3.55 5.38
CA SER A 80 15.09 -4.41 4.46
C SER A 80 13.57 -4.28 4.66
N LEU A 81 13.11 -4.32 5.91
CA LEU A 81 11.69 -4.19 6.25
C LEU A 81 11.13 -2.79 5.93
N GLU A 82 11.90 -1.73 6.14
CA GLU A 82 11.52 -0.36 5.74
C GLU A 82 11.33 -0.25 4.22
N LYS A 83 12.18 -0.91 3.44
CA LYS A 83 12.03 -0.96 1.99
C LYS A 83 10.78 -1.73 1.57
N GLU A 84 10.50 -2.87 2.20
CA GLU A 84 9.28 -3.64 1.95
C GLU A 84 8.02 -2.84 2.32
N LYS A 85 8.05 -2.16 3.47
CA LYS A 85 7.01 -1.25 3.93
C LYS A 85 6.67 -0.21 2.87
N GLU A 86 7.68 0.42 2.27
CA GLU A 86 7.47 1.44 1.24
C GLU A 86 6.85 0.86 -0.04
N GLN A 87 7.30 -0.31 -0.48
CA GLN A 87 6.69 -1.01 -1.62
C GLN A 87 5.22 -1.35 -1.38
N ILE A 88 4.83 -1.70 -0.15
CA ILE A 88 3.43 -1.97 0.20
C ILE A 88 2.61 -0.67 0.16
N LYS A 89 3.14 0.44 0.67
CA LYS A 89 2.46 1.74 0.57
C LYS A 89 2.24 2.15 -0.88
N GLU A 90 3.22 1.95 -1.75
CA GLU A 90 3.10 2.21 -3.19
C GLU A 90 1.98 1.35 -3.82
N LYS A 91 1.92 0.05 -3.50
CA LYS A 91 0.84 -0.84 -3.95
C LYS A 91 -0.53 -0.38 -3.47
N ILE A 92 -0.64 0.02 -2.21
CA ILE A 92 -1.89 0.57 -1.63
C ILE A 92 -2.31 1.85 -2.37
N ALA A 93 -1.37 2.75 -2.64
CA ALA A 93 -1.62 3.98 -3.39
C ALA A 93 -2.13 3.68 -4.81
N LEU A 94 -1.49 2.73 -5.50
CA LEU A 94 -1.88 2.29 -6.83
C LEU A 94 -3.29 1.68 -6.83
N LEU A 95 -3.59 0.76 -5.92
CA LEU A 95 -4.92 0.15 -5.79
C LEU A 95 -6.02 1.19 -5.55
N ASN A 96 -5.73 2.21 -4.74
CA ASN A 96 -6.65 3.33 -4.51
C ASN A 96 -6.87 4.17 -5.77
N ALA A 97 -5.81 4.42 -6.56
CA ALA A 97 -5.92 5.14 -7.83
C ALA A 97 -6.75 4.34 -8.85
N GLU A 98 -6.52 3.03 -8.96
CA GLU A 98 -7.29 2.14 -9.83
C GLU A 98 -8.77 2.10 -9.45
N LYS A 99 -9.11 2.08 -8.15
CA LYS A 99 -10.50 2.16 -7.70
C LYS A 99 -11.18 3.45 -8.19
N LYS A 100 -10.51 4.59 -8.03
CA LYS A 100 -11.02 5.88 -8.55
C LYS A 100 -11.19 5.86 -10.06
N ALA A 101 -10.27 5.23 -10.80
CA ALA A 101 -10.37 5.09 -12.25
C ALA A 101 -11.56 4.21 -12.68
N ILE A 102 -11.79 3.09 -11.98
CA ILE A 102 -12.97 2.23 -12.18
C ILE A 102 -14.25 3.05 -11.96
N ASP A 103 -14.33 3.80 -10.86
CA ASP A 103 -15.48 4.64 -10.57
C ASP A 103 -15.74 5.65 -11.69
N LYS A 104 -14.70 6.39 -12.11
CA LYS A 104 -14.78 7.38 -13.19
C LYS A 104 -15.24 6.74 -14.52
N TYR A 105 -14.68 5.59 -14.89
CA TYR A 105 -15.05 4.88 -16.12
C TYR A 105 -16.55 4.53 -16.14
N PHE A 106 -17.06 3.95 -15.05
CA PHE A 106 -18.47 3.56 -15.01
C PHE A 106 -19.41 4.77 -14.97
N THR A 107 -19.03 5.88 -14.32
CA THR A 107 -19.80 7.12 -14.36
C THR A 107 -19.89 7.66 -15.79
N LEU A 108 -18.76 7.76 -16.50
CA LEU A 108 -18.73 8.20 -17.90
C LEU A 108 -19.56 7.30 -18.81
N LYS A 109 -19.52 5.98 -18.58
CA LYS A 109 -20.31 5.01 -19.33
C LYS A 109 -21.81 5.20 -19.15
N VAL A 110 -22.27 5.50 -17.93
CA VAL A 110 -23.68 5.80 -17.65
C VAL A 110 -24.11 7.10 -18.32
N ASN A 111 -23.32 8.18 -18.17
CA ASN A 111 -23.63 9.47 -18.77
C ASN A 111 -23.70 9.39 -20.29
N ARG A 112 -22.77 8.69 -20.94
CA ARG A 112 -22.78 8.48 -22.39
C ARG A 112 -24.03 7.74 -22.86
N LYS A 113 -24.49 6.74 -22.10
CA LYS A 113 -25.73 6.02 -22.42
C LYS A 113 -26.94 6.95 -22.33
N GLN A 114 -27.06 7.71 -21.23
CA GLN A 114 -28.16 8.67 -21.04
C GLN A 114 -28.20 9.72 -22.16
N MET A 115 -27.05 10.27 -22.58
CA MET A 115 -27.03 11.22 -23.71
C MET A 115 -27.50 10.59 -25.03
N LEU A 116 -27.12 9.34 -25.30
CA LEU A 116 -27.57 8.63 -26.50
C LEU A 116 -29.07 8.33 -26.46
N ASP A 117 -29.59 7.92 -25.30
CA ASP A 117 -31.02 7.65 -25.10
C ASP A 117 -31.83 8.95 -25.27
N ASN A 118 -31.41 10.05 -24.64
CA ASN A 118 -32.03 11.37 -24.81
C ASN A 118 -31.99 11.86 -26.27
N PHE A 119 -30.88 11.63 -26.99
CA PHE A 119 -30.78 12.02 -28.40
C PHE A 119 -31.74 11.21 -29.28
N LYS A 120 -31.89 9.90 -29.02
CA LYS A 120 -32.88 9.07 -29.74
C LYS A 120 -34.29 9.55 -29.49
N GLU A 121 -34.66 9.80 -28.24
CA GLU A 121 -35.98 10.35 -27.90
C GLU A 121 -36.23 11.69 -28.59
N MET A 122 -35.22 12.57 -28.66
CA MET A 122 -35.32 13.84 -29.38
C MET A 122 -35.52 13.66 -30.90
N VAL A 123 -34.85 12.69 -31.52
CA VAL A 123 -35.01 12.39 -32.96
C VAL A 123 -36.38 11.78 -33.24
N GLU A 124 -36.83 10.84 -32.42
CA GLU A 124 -38.12 10.14 -32.56
C GLU A 124 -39.32 11.06 -32.26
N SER A 125 -39.16 12.05 -31.37
CA SER A 125 -40.17 13.06 -31.07
C SER A 125 -40.18 14.24 -32.06
N ASN A 126 -39.19 14.33 -32.96
CA ASN A 126 -39.11 15.39 -33.95
C ASN A 126 -40.04 15.13 -35.15
N GLU A 127 -41.04 15.99 -35.32
CA GLU A 127 -42.08 15.87 -36.36
C GLU A 127 -41.51 15.76 -37.79
N ILE A 128 -40.37 16.42 -38.07
CA ILE A 128 -39.73 16.40 -39.39
C ILE A 128 -39.18 15.01 -39.71
N PHE A 129 -38.59 14.34 -38.71
CA PHE A 129 -38.05 12.98 -38.88
C PHE A 129 -39.18 11.95 -39.04
N ASN A 130 -40.27 12.10 -38.28
CA ASN A 130 -41.45 11.24 -38.39
C ASN A 130 -42.13 11.35 -39.76
N ARG A 131 -42.32 12.56 -40.31
CA ARG A 131 -42.87 12.73 -41.67
C ARG A 131 -42.02 12.04 -42.74
N ASN A 132 -40.70 12.22 -42.73
CA ASN A 132 -39.81 11.60 -43.73
C ASN A 132 -39.72 10.07 -43.60
N SER A 133 -39.88 9.50 -42.39
CA SER A 133 -39.89 8.05 -42.20
C SER A 133 -41.15 7.35 -42.76
N ILE A 134 -42.27 8.07 -42.82
CA ILE A 134 -43.55 7.58 -43.36
C ILE A 134 -43.49 7.58 -44.89
N PHE A 135 -42.86 8.59 -45.50
CA PHE A 135 -42.70 8.69 -46.96
C PHE A 135 -41.74 7.64 -47.55
N ASN A 136 -40.76 7.15 -46.79
CA ASN A 136 -39.79 6.13 -47.26
C ASN A 136 -40.27 4.67 -47.07
N LYS A 137 -41.51 4.44 -46.60
CA LYS A 137 -42.10 3.10 -46.41
C LYS A 137 -43.18 2.75 -47.45
N GLN A 138 -43.39 3.60 -48.45
CA GLN A 138 -44.18 3.29 -49.65
C GLN A 138 -43.26 2.85 -50.79
#